data_AF-A0ABD3AQ66-F1
#
_entry.id   AF-A0ABD3AQ66-F1
#
_cell.length_a   1.000
_cell.length_b   1.000
_cell.length_c   1.000
_cell.angle_alpha   90.00
_cell.angle_beta   90.00
_cell.angle_gamma   90.00
#
_symmetry.space_group_name_H-M   'P 1'
#
loop_
_entity.id
_entity.type
_entity.pdbx_description
1 polymer ?
#
loop_
_entity_poly.entity_id
_entity_poly.type
_entity_poly.pdbx_seq_one_letter_code
_entity_poly.pdbx_strand_id
1 'polypeptide(L)'
;MRNLASFEDKSFIEHLVINNVTSLLQDISIVYPFTFHRTNTFILHHNISLSISPRTIQSAISVAWQSLSMNYQKFNVDGVSRGNAGEAVGGGVLRYHQGEVLYAFSTFY
;
A
#
# COMPACT_ATOMS: atom_id res chain seq x y z
N MET A 1 18.74 12.46 -3.89
CA MET A 1 18.54 13.00 -2.52
C MET A 1 17.11 13.60 -2.39
N ARG A 2 16.05 12.85 -2.75
CA ARG A 2 14.70 13.41 -2.97
C ARG A 2 13.82 13.44 -1.71
N ASN A 3 14.15 12.62 -0.71
CA ASN A 3 13.34 12.47 0.50
C ASN A 3 13.73 13.45 1.61
N LEU A 4 14.89 14.13 1.53
CA LEU A 4 15.33 15.06 2.58
C LEU A 4 14.50 16.35 2.62
N ALA A 5 14.12 16.87 1.43
CA ALA A 5 13.40 18.13 1.29
C ALA A 5 12.05 18.17 2.04
N SER A 6 11.41 17.01 2.26
CA SER A 6 10.14 16.90 2.98
C SER A 6 10.26 17.11 4.51
N PHE A 7 11.49 17.09 5.02
CA PHE A 7 11.82 17.15 6.45
C PHE A 7 12.69 18.36 6.81
N GLU A 8 13.10 19.18 5.83
CA GLU A 8 13.76 20.46 6.09
C GLU A 8 12.79 21.39 6.84
N ASP A 9 13.31 22.12 7.84
CA ASP A 9 12.59 23.06 8.71
C ASP A 9 11.51 22.50 9.66
N LYS A 10 11.38 21.18 9.78
CA LYS A 10 10.47 20.55 10.77
C LYS A 10 11.22 20.17 12.04
N SER A 11 10.90 20.83 13.15
CA SER A 11 11.36 20.40 14.47
C SER A 11 10.57 19.16 14.92
N PHE A 12 11.22 17.99 14.92
CA PHE A 12 10.60 16.77 15.42
C PHE A 12 10.94 16.58 16.89
N ILE A 13 9.91 16.35 17.70
CA ILE A 13 10.09 15.83 19.06
C ILE A 13 10.34 14.33 18.91
N GLU A 14 11.53 13.87 19.30
CA GLU A 14 11.99 12.49 19.11
C GLU A 14 10.91 11.49 19.55
N HIS A 15 10.39 11.64 20.78
CA HIS A 15 9.35 10.77 21.35
C HIS A 15 8.09 10.66 20.48
N LEU A 16 7.69 11.75 19.80
CA LEU A 16 6.52 11.76 18.92
C LEU A 16 6.77 10.92 17.66
N VAL A 17 7.97 11.01 17.10
CA VAL A 17 8.37 10.19 15.94
C VAL A 17 8.44 8.71 16.32
N ILE A 18 9.00 8.38 17.49
CA ILE A 18 9.05 7.00 18.00
C ILE A 18 7.64 6.42 18.08
N ASN A 19 6.71 7.18 18.68
CA ASN A 19 5.35 6.73 18.89
C ASN A 19 4.60 6.56 17.56
N ASN A 20 4.77 7.49 16.62
CA ASN A 20 4.14 7.39 15.31
C ASN A 20 4.67 6.18 14.52
N VAL A 21 5.99 5.95 14.53
CA VAL A 21 6.60 4.78 13.87
C VAL A 21 6.14 3.48 14.55
N THR A 22 6.08 3.47 15.87
CA THR A 22 5.62 2.29 16.64
C THR A 22 4.15 1.98 16.36
N SER A 23 3.28 2.99 16.34
CA SER A 23 1.86 2.84 16.00
C SER A 23 1.70 2.27 14.59
N LEU A 24 2.43 2.81 13.62
CA LEU A 24 2.40 2.31 12.25
C LEU A 24 2.86 0.86 12.16
N LEU A 25 3.93 0.48 12.85
CA LEU A 25 4.40 -0.90 12.90
C LEU A 25 3.37 -1.83 13.55
N GLN A 26 2.65 -1.37 14.58
CA GLN A 26 1.54 -2.13 15.16
C GLN A 26 0.41 -2.33 14.15
N ASP A 27 0.02 -1.29 13.41
CA ASP A 27 -1.03 -1.38 12.39
C ASP A 27 -0.64 -2.35 11.26
N ILE A 28 0.61 -2.29 10.80
CA ILE A 28 1.12 -3.24 9.80
C ILE A 28 1.16 -4.66 10.38
N SER A 29 1.45 -4.84 11.67
CA SER A 29 1.51 -6.16 12.31
C SER A 29 0.14 -6.87 12.39
N ILE A 30 -0.97 -6.10 12.36
CA ILE A 30 -2.32 -6.64 12.28
C ILE A 30 -2.55 -7.31 10.91
N VAL A 31 -2.01 -6.71 9.84
CA VAL A 31 -2.16 -7.19 8.46
C VAL A 31 -1.11 -8.26 8.13
N TYR A 32 0.13 -8.07 8.59
CA TYR A 32 1.27 -8.93 8.32
C TYR A 32 1.83 -9.52 9.62
N PRO A 33 2.03 -10.83 9.72
CA PRO A 33 2.55 -11.46 10.93
C PRO A 33 4.03 -11.13 11.15
N PHE A 34 4.33 -10.08 11.91
CA PHE A 34 5.65 -9.88 12.48
C PHE A 34 5.52 -9.42 13.93
N THR A 35 6.55 -9.74 14.72
CA THR A 35 6.64 -9.33 16.11
C THR A 35 7.62 -8.17 16.21
N PHE A 36 7.18 -7.07 16.81
CA PHE A 36 8.01 -5.92 17.11
C PHE A 36 8.26 -5.84 18.61
N HIS A 37 9.53 -5.89 19.02
CA HIS A 37 9.94 -5.67 20.41
C HIS A 37 10.59 -4.30 20.54
N ARG A 38 9.92 -3.39 21.27
CA ARG A 38 10.52 -2.13 21.69
C ARG A 38 11.49 -2.42 22.83
N THR A 39 12.80 -2.37 22.56
CA THR A 39 13.78 -2.28 23.64
C THR A 39 13.73 -0.85 24.20
N ASN A 40 13.51 -0.74 25.51
CA ASN A 40 13.21 0.52 26.19
C ASN A 40 14.48 1.36 26.43
N THR A 41 15.32 1.52 25.41
CA THR A 41 16.53 2.32 25.47
C THR A 41 16.37 3.55 24.59
N PHE A 42 16.71 4.71 25.15
CA PHE A 42 16.65 6.06 24.54
C PHE A 42 17.57 6.25 23.32
N ILE A 43 17.91 5.17 22.61
CA ILE A 43 18.78 5.16 21.44
C ILE A 43 18.06 4.36 20.36
N LEU A 44 17.07 5.00 19.72
CA LEU A 44 16.41 4.45 18.53
C LEU A 44 17.36 4.19 17.36
N HIS A 45 18.56 4.78 17.40
CA HIS A 45 19.47 4.76 16.27
C HIS A 45 20.02 3.36 15.93
N HIS A 46 19.90 2.35 16.80
CA HIS A 46 20.59 1.06 16.56
C HIS A 46 19.82 -0.23 16.87
N ASN A 47 18.63 -0.23 17.49
CA ASN A 47 18.07 -1.48 18.06
C ASN A 47 16.57 -1.72 17.82
N ILE A 48 16.03 -1.37 16.65
CA ILE A 48 14.77 -1.99 16.20
C ILE A 48 15.11 -3.36 15.60
N SER A 49 14.89 -4.41 16.38
CA SER A 49 14.97 -5.79 15.89
C SER A 49 13.58 -6.23 15.43
N LEU A 50 13.38 -6.31 14.11
CA LEU A 50 12.19 -6.91 13.52
C LEU A 50 12.42 -8.41 13.40
N SER A 51 11.72 -9.20 14.22
CA SER A 51 11.68 -10.65 14.04
C SER A 51 10.46 -11.01 13.22
N ILE A 52 10.69 -11.42 11.97
CA ILE A 52 9.66 -12.04 11.15
C ILE A 52 9.54 -13.48 11.65
N SER A 53 8.52 -13.76 12.45
CA SER A 53 8.13 -15.13 12.71
C SER A 53 7.51 -15.67 11.41
N PRO A 54 8.09 -16.69 10.75
CA PRO A 54 7.47 -17.27 9.58
C PRO A 54 6.10 -17.79 10.02
N ARG A 55 5.01 -17.22 9.47
CA ARG A 55 3.70 -17.86 9.60
C ARG A 55 3.89 -19.30 9.13
N THR A 56 3.50 -20.25 9.97
CA THR A 56 3.14 -21.61 9.53
C THR A 56 2.37 -21.42 8.24
N ILE A 57 2.99 -21.86 7.14
CA ILE A 57 2.64 -21.59 5.74
C ILE A 57 1.19 -21.10 5.64
N GLN A 58 1.00 -19.79 5.46
CA GLN A 58 -0.30 -19.30 5.00
C GLN A 58 -0.60 -20.12 3.76
N SER A 59 -1.63 -20.97 3.83
CA SER A 59 -2.06 -21.73 2.67
C SER A 59 -2.25 -20.71 1.55
N ALA A 60 -1.44 -20.84 0.50
CA ALA A 60 -1.59 -19.98 -0.66
C ALA A 60 -3.02 -20.21 -1.17
N ILE A 61 -3.88 -19.21 -1.01
CA ILE A 61 -5.22 -19.26 -1.56
C ILE A 61 -5.04 -19.09 -3.05
N SER A 62 -5.11 -20.21 -3.78
CA SER A 62 -5.13 -20.17 -5.24
C SER A 62 -6.44 -19.52 -5.67
N VAL A 63 -6.34 -18.27 -6.13
CA VAL A 63 -7.45 -17.57 -6.76
C VAL A 63 -7.25 -17.69 -8.27
N ALA A 64 -8.10 -18.48 -8.91
CA ALA A 64 -8.15 -18.56 -10.36
C ALA A 64 -9.16 -17.56 -10.91
N TRP A 65 -8.78 -16.85 -11.98
CA TRP A 65 -9.73 -16.07 -12.75
C TRP A 65 -10.66 -17.03 -13.50
N GLN A 66 -11.93 -17.04 -13.14
CA GLN A 66 -12.95 -17.72 -13.92
C GLN A 66 -13.46 -16.77 -15.02
N SER A 67 -13.58 -17.26 -16.25
CA SER A 67 -14.30 -16.51 -17.28
C SER A 67 -15.75 -16.36 -16.84
N LEU A 68 -16.22 -15.12 -16.73
CA LEU A 68 -17.63 -14.83 -16.48
C LEU A 68 -18.48 -15.41 -17.63
N SER A 69 -19.69 -15.88 -17.30
CA SER A 69 -20.64 -16.39 -18.28
C SER A 69 -21.20 -15.25 -19.17
N MET A 70 -22.02 -15.60 -20.16
CA MET A 70 -22.71 -14.61 -20.98
C MET A 70 -23.55 -13.65 -20.10
N ASN A 71 -23.68 -12.40 -20.54
CA ASN A 71 -24.42 -11.29 -19.89
C ASN A 71 -23.72 -10.54 -18.75
N TYR A 72 -22.43 -10.80 -18.50
CA TYR A 72 -21.65 -9.95 -17.59
C TYR A 72 -21.03 -8.76 -18.31
N GLN A 73 -20.94 -7.63 -17.59
CA GLN A 73 -20.16 -6.47 -18.00
C GLN A 73 -18.79 -6.52 -17.34
N LYS A 74 -17.74 -6.17 -18.10
CA LYS A 74 -16.35 -6.09 -17.65
C LYS A 74 -15.99 -4.63 -17.47
N PHE A 75 -15.50 -4.28 -16.29
CA PHE A 75 -15.01 -2.93 -15.99
C PHE A 75 -13.50 -2.98 -15.76
N ASN A 76 -12.75 -2.35 -16.66
CA ASN A 76 -11.30 -2.24 -16.56
C ASN A 76 -10.96 -0.80 -16.18
N VAL A 77 -10.18 -0.62 -15.12
CA VAL A 77 -9.70 0.69 -14.66
C VAL A 77 -8.19 0.62 -14.53
N ASP A 78 -7.52 1.69 -14.92
CA ASP A 78 -6.08 1.85 -14.75
C ASP A 78 -5.76 3.29 -14.33
N GLY A 79 -4.61 3.47 -13.68
CA GLY A 79 -4.14 4.74 -13.17
C GLY A 79 -2.66 4.95 -13.43
N VAL A 80 -2.29 6.18 -13.73
CA VAL A 80 -0.90 6.62 -13.90
C VAL A 80 -0.60 7.75 -12.93
N SER A 81 0.58 7.71 -12.32
CA SER A 81 1.11 8.78 -11.49
C SER A 81 2.50 9.18 -11.95
N ARG A 82 2.79 10.48 -12.01
CA ARG A 82 4.09 11.02 -12.43
C ARG A 82 5.09 11.18 -11.27
N GLY A 83 4.75 10.75 -10.06
CA GLY A 83 5.68 10.79 -8.92
C GLY A 83 5.03 10.70 -7.55
N ASN A 84 5.83 10.96 -6.51
CA ASN A 84 5.40 11.06 -5.11
C ASN A 84 5.95 12.35 -4.48
N ALA A 85 5.22 13.48 -4.45
CA ALA A 85 3.93 13.75 -5.11
C ALA A 85 4.11 14.10 -6.61
N GLY A 86 3.09 13.86 -7.41
CA GLY A 86 3.03 14.22 -8.83
C GLY A 86 1.60 14.11 -9.36
N GLU A 87 1.35 14.63 -10.55
CA GLU A 87 0.05 14.54 -11.23
C GLU A 87 -0.41 13.08 -11.33
N ALA A 88 -1.68 12.83 -11.04
CA ALA A 88 -2.31 11.53 -11.17
C ALA A 88 -3.46 11.58 -12.18
N VAL A 89 -3.57 10.53 -12.98
CA VAL A 89 -4.66 10.37 -13.96
C VAL A 89 -5.20 8.97 -13.82
N GLY A 90 -6.51 8.84 -13.85
CA GLY A 90 -7.21 7.57 -13.90
C GLY A 90 -8.05 7.46 -15.15
N GLY A 91 -8.33 6.24 -15.57
CA GLY A 91 -9.26 6.00 -16.66
C GLY A 91 -9.81 4.59 -16.60
N GLY A 92 -10.88 4.35 -17.33
CA GLY A 92 -11.46 3.03 -17.40
C GLY A 92 -12.41 2.84 -18.56
N VAL A 93 -12.69 1.58 -18.84
CA VAL A 93 -13.55 1.12 -19.93
C VAL A 93 -14.51 0.07 -19.38
N LEU A 94 -15.80 0.33 -19.56
CA LEU A 94 -16.86 -0.65 -19.37
C LEU A 94 -17.13 -1.35 -20.71
N ARG A 95 -17.16 -2.67 -20.71
CA ARG A 95 -17.36 -3.50 -21.90
C ARG A 95 -18.38 -4.59 -21.64
N TYR A 96 -19.10 -5.03 -22.67
CA TYR A 96 -19.85 -6.28 -22.63
C TYR A 96 -18.91 -7.49 -22.65
N HIS A 97 -19.45 -8.67 -22.33
CA HIS A 97 -18.72 -9.93 -22.37
C HIS A 97 -18.13 -10.26 -23.75
N GLN A 98 -18.75 -9.80 -24.85
CA GLN A 98 -18.21 -9.94 -26.21
C GLN A 98 -17.08 -8.94 -26.54
N GLY A 99 -16.73 -8.04 -25.63
CA GLY A 99 -15.67 -7.05 -25.82
C GLY A 99 -16.14 -5.70 -26.39
N GLU A 100 -17.42 -5.54 -26.71
CA GLU A 100 -18.01 -4.27 -27.11
C GLU A 100 -17.85 -3.23 -25.99
N VAL A 101 -17.33 -2.05 -26.32
CA VAL A 101 -17.16 -0.95 -25.36
C VAL A 101 -18.50 -0.24 -25.17
N LEU A 102 -19.00 -0.26 -23.94
CA LEU A 102 -20.20 0.46 -23.54
C LEU A 102 -19.92 1.90 -23.16
N TYR A 103 -18.82 2.11 -22.44
CA TYR A 103 -18.46 3.41 -21.91
C TYR A 103 -16.97 3.49 -21.63
N ALA A 104 -16.39 4.66 -21.80
CA ALA A 104 -15.01 4.95 -21.45
C ALA A 104 -14.91 6.31 -20.76
N PHE A 105 -14.04 6.43 -19.77
CA PHE A 105 -13.80 7.67 -19.07
C PHE A 105 -12.31 7.88 -18.79
N SER A 106 -11.95 9.15 -18.59
CA SER A 106 -10.68 9.58 -18.05
C SER A 106 -10.92 10.71 -17.06
N THR A 107 -10.14 10.74 -15.98
CA THR A 107 -10.24 11.71 -14.89
C THR A 107 -8.85 12.11 -14.43
N PHE A 108 -8.69 13.38 -14.10
CA PHE A 108 -7.44 13.98 -13.63
C PHE A 108 -7.59 14.31 -12.13
N TYR A 109 -6.55 14.06 -11.34
CA TYR A 109 -6.50 14.30 -9.90
C TYR A 109 -5.23 15.04 -9.49
#